data_AF-A0A679FS51-F1
#
_entry.id   AF-A0A679FS51-F1
#
_cell.length_a   1.000
_cell.length_b   1.000
_cell.length_c   1.000
_cell.angle_alpha   90.00
_cell.angle_beta   90.00
_cell.angle_gamma   90.00
#
_symmetry.space_group_name_H-M   'P 1'
#
loop_
_entity.id
_entity.type
_entity.pdbx_description
1 polymer ?
#
loop_
_entity_poly.entity_id
_entity_poly.type
_entity_poly.pdbx_seq_one_letter_code
_entity_poly.pdbx_strand_id
1 'polypeptide(L)' 'MKEIVLSLVTGMVVGFLFTLFRLPIPAPPALAGIAGIVGVYLGMRLFQWLAIFWRF' A
#
# COMPACT_ATOMS: atom_id res chain seq x y z
N MET A 1 14.87 -2.12 -5.50
CA MET A 1 14.26 -3.31 -6.14
C MET A 1 14.15 -4.50 -5.20
N LYS A 2 15.24 -4.94 -4.54
CA LYS A 2 15.19 -6.05 -3.56
C LYS A 2 14.09 -5.89 -2.51
N GLU A 3 13.97 -4.69 -1.92
CA GLU A 3 12.96 -4.39 -0.90
C GLU A 3 11.52 -4.49 -1.41
N ILE A 4 11.26 -4.10 -2.67
CA ILE A 4 9.93 -4.18 -3.28
C ILE A 4 9.52 -5.65 -3.46
N VAL A 5 10.45 -6.48 -3.94
CA VAL A 5 10.19 -7.92 -4.11
C VAL A 5 9.97 -8.58 -2.74
N LEU A 6 10.83 -8.27 -1.77
CA LEU A 6 10.70 -8.82 -0.41
C LEU A 6 9.41 -8.37 0.27
N SER A 7 8.98 -7.11 0.13
CA SER A 7 7.74 -6.62 0.73
C SER A 7 6.51 -7.25 0.10
N LEU A 8 6.50 -7.46 -1.22
CA LEU A 8 5.43 -8.19 -1.92
C LEU A 8 5.34 -9.65 -1.47
N VAL A 9 6.47 -10.37 -1.43
CA VAL A 9 6.50 -11.76 -0.96
C VAL A 9 6.06 -11.85 0.50
N THR A 10 6.54 -10.94 1.35
CA THR A 10 6.14 -10.89 2.77
C THR A 10 4.65 -10.66 2.90
N GLY A 11 4.09 -9.69 2.17
CA GLY A 11 2.65 -9.41 2.18
C GLY A 11 1.81 -10.61 1.70
N MET A 12 2.25 -11.31 0.65
CA MET A 12 1.60 -12.52 0.16
C MET A 12 1.61 -13.64 1.20
N VAL A 13 2.75 -13.90 1.83
CA VAL A 13 2.88 -14.93 2.87
C VAL A 13 2.03 -14.58 4.09
N VAL A 14 2.06 -13.32 4.56
CA VAL A 14 1.24 -12.88 5.70
C VAL A 14 -0.25 -13.02 5.38
N GLY A 15 -0.71 -12.54 4.22
CA GLY A 15 -2.10 -12.65 3.80
C GLY A 15 -2.57 -14.11 3.69
N PHE A 16 -1.74 -14.97 3.11
CA PHE A 16 -2.00 -16.40 3.01
C PHE A 16 -2.14 -17.06 4.39
N LEU A 17 -1.16 -16.87 5.27
CA LEU A 17 -1.17 -17.50 6.60
C LEU A 17 -2.34 -17.01 7.45
N PHE A 18 -2.64 -15.71 7.47
CA PHE A 18 -3.76 -15.17 8.23
C PHE A 18 -5.10 -15.72 7.73
N THR A 19 -5.26 -15.86 6.41
CA THR A 19 -6.47 -16.45 5.82
C THR A 19 -6.55 -17.95 6.13
N LEU A 20 -5.43 -18.67 6.02
CA LEU A 20 -5.35 -20.11 6.31
C LEU A 20 -5.75 -20.43 7.76
N PHE A 21 -5.25 -19.64 8.71
CA PHE A 21 -5.55 -19.80 10.13
C PHE A 21 -6.82 -19.06 10.59
N ARG A 22 -7.56 -18.44 9.67
CA ARG A 22 -8.78 -17.63 9.96
C ARG A 22 -8.56 -16.55 11.00
N LEU A 23 -7.37 -15.94 10.99
CA LEU A 23 -7.01 -14.84 11.86
C LEU A 23 -7.57 -13.53 11.29
N PRO A 24 -7.86 -12.53 12.14
CA PRO A 24 -8.24 -11.20 11.67
C PRO A 24 -7.10 -10.60 10.83
N ILE A 25 -7.39 -10.30 9.58
CA ILE A 25 -6.39 -9.78 8.62
C ILE A 25 -6.00 -8.35 9.02
N PRO A 26 -4.70 -8.03 9.12
CA PRO A 26 -4.23 -6.69 9.51
C PRO A 26 -4.38 -5.65 8.38
N ALA A 27 -4.40 -6.08 7.12
CA ALA A 27 -4.58 -5.21 5.97
C ALA A 27 -6.07 -4.97 5.66
N PRO A 28 -6.45 -3.85 4.99
CA PRO A 28 -7.83 -3.59 4.61
C PRO A 28 -8.38 -4.72 3.73
N PRO A 29 -9.46 -5.41 4.13
CA PRO A 29 -9.98 -6.57 3.39
C PRO A 29 -10.80 -6.17 2.17
N ALA A 30 -11.30 -4.93 2.12
CA ALA A 30 -12.13 -4.44 1.03
C ALA A 30 -11.29 -3.75 -0.05
N LEU A 31 -11.67 -3.95 -1.32
CA LEU A 31 -11.06 -3.25 -2.47
C LEU A 31 -11.08 -1.72 -2.29
N ALA A 32 -12.14 -1.17 -1.68
CA ALA A 32 -12.22 0.25 -1.36
C ALA A 32 -11.10 0.72 -0.41
N GLY A 33 -10.71 -0.10 0.57
CA GLY A 33 -9.60 0.23 1.48
C GLY A 33 -8.25 0.23 0.76
N ILE A 34 -8.03 -0.75 -0.12
CA ILE A 34 -6.81 -0.82 -0.95
C ILE A 34 -6.73 0.40 -1.89
N ALA A 35 -7.84 0.74 -2.55
CA ALA A 35 -7.94 1.93 -3.39
C ALA A 35 -7.66 3.22 -2.61
N GLY A 36 -8.09 3.30 -1.35
CA GLY A 36 -7.77 4.40 -0.44
C GLY A 36 -6.26 4.56 -0.21
N ILE A 37 -5.54 3.47 0.10
CA ILE A 37 -4.07 3.48 0.28
C ILE A 37 -3.36 3.96 -1.00
N VAL A 38 -3.78 3.45 -2.16
CA VAL A 38 -3.25 3.89 -3.46
C VAL A 38 -3.52 5.37 -3.69
N GLY A 39 -4.74 5.83 -3.40
CA GLY A 39 -5.12 7.25 -3.50
C GLY A 39 -4.28 8.17 -2.61
N VAL A 40 -3.99 7.76 -1.38
CA VAL A 40 -3.10 8.52 -0.46
C VAL A 40 -1.70 8.67 -1.06
N TYR A 41 -1.12 7.58 -1.57
CA TYR A 41 0.21 7.63 -2.20
C TYR A 41 0.22 8.51 -3.45
N LEU A 42 -0.78 8.38 -4.31
CA LEU A 42 -0.92 9.20 -5.52
C LEU A 42 -1.13 10.68 -5.18
N GLY A 43 -1.93 11.00 -4.16
CA GLY A 43 -2.14 12.37 -3.68
C GLY A 43 -0.84 13.01 -3.19
N MET A 44 -0.03 12.28 -2.41
CA MET A 44 1.29 12.74 -2.00
C MET A 44 2.20 13.00 -3.20
N ARG A 45 2.26 12.07 -4.16
CA ARG A 45 3.06 12.23 -5.39
C ARG A 45 2.61 13.41 -6.24
N LEU A 46 1.29 13.60 -6.37
CA LEU A 46 0.70 14.73 -7.08
C LEU A 46 1.08 16.04 -6.42
N PHE A 47 0.98 16.13 -5.09
CA PHE A 47 1.41 17.32 -4.35
C PHE A 47 2.89 17.62 -4.55
N GLN A 48 3.77 16.61 -4.43
CA GLN A 48 5.20 16.78 -4.68
C GLN A 48 5.49 17.30 -6.09
N TRP A 49 4.75 16.82 -7.10
CA TRP A 49 4.88 17.28 -8.48
C TRP A 49 4.40 18.73 -8.64
N LEU A 50 3.26 19.09 -8.04
CA LEU A 50 2.73 20.46 -8.06
C LEU A 50 3.63 21.44 -7.28
N ALA A 51 4.23 20.99 -6.17
CA ALA A 51 5.12 21.79 -5.34
C ALA A 51 6.40 22.22 -6.09
N ILE A 52 6.80 21.52 -7.14
CA ILE A 52 7.93 21.93 -8.02
C ILE A 52 7.66 23.31 -8.64
N PHE A 53 6.40 23.62 -8.96
CA PHE A 53 5.99 24.90 -9.54
C PHE A 53 5.85 26.00 -8.49
N TRP A 54 5.76 25.65 -7.20
CA TRP A 54 5.51 26.56 -6.09
C TRP A 54 6.79 27.02 -5.38
N ARG A 55 7.92 27.05 -6.09
CA ARG A 55 9.22 27.45 -5.52
C ARG A 55 9.29 28.97 -5.26
N PHE A 56 8.61 29.41 -4.20
CA PHE A 56 8.90 30.62 -3.43
C PHE A 56 9.46 30.21 -2.07
#